data_AF-A0AAE0MB81-F1
#
_entry.id   AF-A0AAE0MB81-F1
#
_cell.length_a   1.000
_cell.length_b   1.000
_cell.length_c   1.000
_cell.angle_alpha   90.00
_cell.angle_beta   90.00
_cell.angle_gamma   90.00
#
_symmetry.space_group_name_H-M   'P 1'
#
loop_
_entity.id
_entity.type
_entity.pdbx_description
1 polymer ?
#
loop_
_entity_poly.entity_id
_entity_poly.type
_entity_poly.pdbx_seq_one_letter_code
_entity_poly.pdbx_strand_id
1 'polypeptide(L)'
;MGLNALSYDDVPRLTQAAAHRAWKILKVNWHLGVTAFGGPPVHFRIFNEKFVQKTKWIDEQIFQELFSISQSLSGPASTKMLYCINLIRDGFPAALFSFLIWSLPGAVGMYGLSIGVSNIDDTLPRPVYALLSGLNAATVGVIALAAVELAHKAITDKLTRVVVFASGAAGLLYNSLWYFPVLMVVSGLATLVYDYRWLHRPVARVVDGLQKLKWWSRRQKSTSEEEVERGSTELCTPPDVNKPTAATMTTAAAAAAAGSTSNNSNPNSTTGEEEEEEPRVIPRDMQLNFSWRTGTIIIALFFLSFIVAIVIRSTVPGVPLLYRLFANMYLAGTIIFGGGPVVIPLLREYVVAEGWVSPRDFLIGLALIQAFPGPNFNFAVFLGSLTAINAGENSVAGALIAWVAIFSPGLILVHGTMGIWSVARGKRWVKAMIRGINAGAVGLIYTAVYRIWQVGYIDEGFSFGHSLGDDPWWVVVTATSFVGGRWFGFSAPFAIVLGAAMGLVRYGVVSA
;
A
#
# COMPACT_ATOMS: atom_id res chain seq x y z
N MET A 1 44.65 -9.04 10.27
CA MET A 1 44.13 -10.37 10.62
C MET A 1 44.21 -10.51 12.12
N GLY A 2 43.08 -10.52 12.81
CA GLY A 2 42.99 -10.75 14.26
C GLY A 2 41.67 -11.46 14.50
N LEU A 3 41.64 -12.76 14.20
CA LEU A 3 40.53 -13.62 14.59
C LEU A 3 40.64 -13.80 16.11
N ASN A 4 39.89 -13.01 16.87
CA ASN A 4 39.63 -13.34 18.27
C ASN A 4 38.93 -14.70 18.29
N ALA A 5 39.66 -15.74 18.69
CA ALA A 5 39.09 -17.05 18.94
C ALA A 5 38.06 -16.90 20.05
N LEU A 6 36.78 -17.17 19.73
CA LEU A 6 35.71 -17.26 20.72
C LEU A 6 36.12 -18.30 21.78
N SER A 7 36.15 -17.89 23.05
CA SER A 7 36.44 -18.82 24.14
C SER A 7 35.35 -19.89 24.22
N TYR A 8 35.70 -21.11 24.62
CA TYR A 8 34.73 -22.21 24.83
C TYR A 8 33.59 -21.81 25.78
N ASP A 9 33.85 -20.88 26.71
CA ASP A 9 32.89 -20.33 27.67
C ASP A 9 31.92 -19.27 27.08
N ASP A 10 32.20 -18.73 25.89
CA ASP A 10 31.34 -17.75 25.21
C ASP A 10 30.19 -18.44 24.45
N VAL A 11 30.38 -19.69 24.03
CA VAL A 11 29.40 -20.45 23.24
C VAL A 11 28.07 -20.70 23.99
N PRO A 12 28.06 -21.10 25.28
CA PRO A 12 26.82 -21.25 26.05
C PRO A 12 26.08 -19.92 26.29
N ARG A 13 26.82 -18.81 26.43
CA ARG A 13 26.25 -17.47 26.66
C ARG A 13 25.64 -16.89 25.39
N LEU A 14 26.32 -17.07 24.25
CA LEU A 14 25.81 -16.66 22.93
C LEU A 14 24.57 -17.47 22.53
N THR A 15 24.55 -18.78 22.80
CA THR A 15 23.39 -19.64 22.53
C THR A 15 22.19 -19.30 23.43
N GLN A 16 22.40 -19.03 24.73
CA GLN A 16 21.32 -18.55 25.61
C GLN A 16 20.76 -17.20 25.17
N ALA A 17 21.63 -16.24 24.80
CA ALA A 17 21.20 -14.94 24.31
C ALA A 17 20.42 -15.05 22.99
N ALA A 18 20.86 -15.90 22.07
CA ALA A 18 20.16 -16.16 20.80
C ALA A 18 18.81 -16.86 21.04
N ALA A 19 18.75 -17.86 21.93
CA ALA A 19 17.52 -18.54 22.30
C ALA A 19 16.52 -17.58 22.97
N HIS A 20 16.99 -16.69 23.83
CA HIS A 20 16.14 -15.69 24.47
C HIS A 20 15.57 -14.68 23.45
N ARG A 21 16.38 -14.22 22.48
CA ARG A 21 15.91 -13.37 21.38
C ARG A 21 14.88 -14.10 20.51
N ALA A 22 15.17 -15.34 20.11
CA ALA A 22 14.25 -16.16 19.31
C ALA A 22 12.92 -16.39 20.04
N TRP A 23 12.96 -16.69 21.34
CA TRP A 23 11.77 -16.87 22.17
C TRP A 23 10.92 -15.59 22.26
N LYS A 24 11.56 -14.42 22.42
CA LYS A 24 10.89 -13.13 22.42
C LYS A 24 10.17 -12.86 21.09
N ILE A 25 10.82 -13.14 19.96
CA ILE A 25 10.26 -12.97 18.61
C ILE A 25 9.10 -13.95 18.41
N LEU A 26 9.28 -15.22 18.80
CA LEU A 26 8.23 -16.23 18.74
C LEU A 26 7.02 -15.80 19.55
N LYS A 27 7.19 -15.46 20.83
CA LYS A 27 6.11 -15.04 21.73
C LYS A 27 5.32 -13.85 21.18
N VAL A 28 5.99 -12.94 20.47
CA VAL A 28 5.35 -11.75 19.91
C VAL A 28 4.71 -12.03 18.54
N ASN A 29 5.27 -12.91 17.70
CA ASN A 29 4.82 -13.08 16.31
C ASN A 29 4.03 -14.37 16.04
N TRP A 30 4.05 -15.37 16.92
CA TRP A 30 3.47 -16.69 16.66
C TRP A 30 2.01 -16.64 16.22
N HIS A 31 1.20 -15.80 16.87
CA HIS A 31 -0.23 -15.73 16.60
C HIS A 31 -0.52 -15.05 15.25
N LEU A 32 0.39 -14.21 14.73
CA LEU A 32 0.12 -13.42 13.53
C LEU A 32 -0.11 -14.28 12.29
N GLY A 33 0.58 -15.42 12.16
CA GLY A 33 0.38 -16.36 11.04
C GLY A 33 -0.97 -17.08 11.07
N VAL A 34 -1.67 -17.09 12.21
CA VAL A 34 -2.98 -17.74 12.38
C VAL A 34 -4.13 -16.77 12.64
N THR A 35 -3.85 -15.51 12.98
CA THR A 35 -4.88 -14.50 13.30
C THR A 35 -4.99 -13.35 12.30
N ALA A 36 -4.05 -13.20 11.35
CA ALA A 36 -4.06 -12.09 10.41
C ALA A 36 -4.86 -12.45 9.15
N PHE A 37 -6.18 -12.20 9.20
CA PHE A 37 -7.09 -12.42 8.08
C PHE A 37 -7.29 -11.15 7.24
N GLY A 38 -7.77 -11.30 6.01
CA GLY A 38 -8.23 -10.18 5.18
C GLY A 38 -7.15 -9.53 4.29
N GLY A 39 -5.96 -10.14 4.19
CA GLY A 39 -4.95 -9.74 3.21
C GLY A 39 -4.16 -8.47 3.54
N PRO A 40 -3.30 -7.99 2.60
CA PRO A 40 -2.26 -7.02 2.92
C PRO A 40 -2.71 -5.71 3.57
N PRO A 41 -3.80 -5.04 3.11
CA PRO A 41 -4.28 -3.80 3.74
C PRO A 41 -4.63 -4.00 5.22
N VAL A 42 -5.28 -5.13 5.54
CA VAL A 42 -5.66 -5.49 6.92
C VAL A 42 -4.41 -5.83 7.74
N HIS A 43 -3.44 -6.53 7.15
CA HIS A 43 -2.17 -6.83 7.83
C HIS A 43 -1.42 -5.56 8.24
N PHE A 44 -1.41 -4.52 7.40
CA PHE A 44 -0.79 -3.24 7.75
C PHE A 44 -1.47 -2.57 8.93
N ARG A 45 -2.81 -2.59 8.98
CA ARG A 45 -3.55 -2.12 10.15
C ARG A 45 -3.16 -2.92 11.41
N ILE A 46 -3.16 -4.25 11.33
CA ILE A 46 -2.77 -5.15 12.44
C ILE A 46 -1.33 -4.84 12.90
N PHE A 47 -0.39 -4.64 11.97
CA PHE A 47 0.99 -4.31 12.30
C PHE A 47 1.13 -2.93 12.93
N ASN A 48 0.34 -1.94 12.50
CA ASN A 48 0.33 -0.62 13.12
C ASN A 48 -0.16 -0.70 14.57
N GLU A 49 -1.32 -1.32 14.80
CA GLU A 49 -1.88 -1.51 16.14
C GLU A 49 -0.92 -2.27 17.05
N LYS A 50 -0.28 -3.32 16.53
CA LYS A 50 0.62 -4.17 17.31
C LYS A 50 1.97 -3.50 17.57
N PHE A 51 2.71 -3.15 16.52
CA PHE A 51 4.11 -2.73 16.62
C PHE A 51 4.29 -1.25 16.91
N VAL A 52 3.33 -0.40 16.56
CA VAL A 52 3.39 1.03 16.87
C VAL A 52 2.67 1.33 18.18
N GLN A 53 1.40 0.93 18.30
CA GLN A 53 0.56 1.37 19.42
C GLN A 53 0.77 0.52 20.69
N LYS A 54 0.68 -0.81 20.58
CA LYS A 54 0.73 -1.73 21.73
C LYS A 54 2.16 -1.98 22.23
N THR A 55 3.04 -2.46 21.35
CA THR A 55 4.40 -2.85 21.77
C THR A 55 5.41 -1.71 21.68
N LYS A 56 5.08 -0.62 20.96
CA LYS A 56 5.97 0.53 20.71
C LYS A 56 7.36 0.10 20.23
N TRP A 57 7.39 -0.88 19.33
CA TRP A 57 8.62 -1.38 18.74
C TRP A 57 9.22 -0.41 17.75
N ILE A 58 8.36 0.30 17.02
CA ILE A 58 8.70 1.33 16.05
C ILE A 58 7.73 2.50 16.21
N ASP A 59 8.16 3.70 15.86
CA ASP A 59 7.28 4.86 15.80
C ASP A 59 6.44 4.86 14.50
N GLU A 60 5.44 5.74 14.45
CA GLU A 60 4.57 5.89 13.26
C GLU A 60 5.38 6.26 12.02
N GLN A 61 6.48 6.97 12.21
CA GLN A 61 7.26 7.54 11.13
C GLN A 61 8.10 6.47 10.41
N ILE A 62 8.77 5.59 11.17
CA ILE A 62 9.41 4.36 10.69
C ILE A 62 8.36 3.44 10.08
N PHE A 63 7.19 3.30 10.70
CA PHE A 63 6.11 2.49 10.14
C PHE A 63 5.72 2.96 8.73
N GLN A 64 5.54 4.26 8.52
CA GLN A 64 5.24 4.84 7.21
C GLN A 64 6.40 4.67 6.20
N GLU A 65 7.65 4.80 6.64
CA GLU A 65 8.83 4.56 5.78
C GLU A 65 8.89 3.08 5.32
N LEU A 66 8.68 2.13 6.24
CA LEU A 66 8.67 0.69 5.93
C LEU A 66 7.47 0.30 5.06
N PHE A 67 6.32 0.92 5.28
CA PHE A 67 5.13 0.76 4.44
C PHE A 67 5.43 1.18 3.00
N SER A 68 6.08 2.35 2.78
CA SER A 68 6.48 2.79 1.42
C SER A 68 7.39 1.79 0.75
N ILE A 69 8.47 1.37 1.44
CA ILE A 69 9.48 0.46 0.88
C ILE A 69 8.83 -0.86 0.51
N SER A 70 7.97 -1.38 1.39
CA SER A 70 7.28 -2.64 1.19
C SER A 70 6.30 -2.60 0.01
N GLN A 71 5.72 -1.44 -0.30
CA GLN A 71 4.83 -1.27 -1.44
C GLN A 71 5.61 -1.02 -2.75
N SER A 72 6.71 -0.28 -2.68
CA SER A 72 7.52 0.09 -3.85
C SER A 72 8.31 -1.06 -4.45
N LEU A 73 8.63 -2.07 -3.64
CA LEU A 73 9.39 -3.24 -4.09
C LEU A 73 8.45 -4.37 -4.46
N SER A 74 8.91 -5.26 -5.34
CA SER A 74 8.13 -6.43 -5.73
C SER A 74 8.00 -7.48 -4.62
N GLY A 75 7.03 -8.37 -4.76
CA GLY A 75 6.68 -9.42 -3.80
C GLY A 75 5.64 -9.01 -2.75
N PRO A 76 5.33 -9.90 -1.79
CA PRO A 76 4.24 -9.69 -0.82
C PRO A 76 4.53 -8.56 0.17
N ALA A 77 3.80 -7.45 0.05
CA ALA A 77 4.07 -6.23 0.79
C ALA A 77 3.96 -6.38 2.32
N SER A 78 2.92 -7.05 2.84
CA SER A 78 2.79 -7.29 4.28
C SER A 78 3.91 -8.17 4.83
N THR A 79 4.33 -9.18 4.09
CA THR A 79 5.44 -10.07 4.49
C THR A 79 6.76 -9.29 4.57
N LYS A 80 7.04 -8.43 3.58
CA LYS A 80 8.21 -7.55 3.58
C LYS A 80 8.19 -6.59 4.77
N MET A 81 7.03 -6.03 5.10
CA MET A 81 6.93 -5.12 6.24
C MET A 81 7.22 -5.83 7.57
N LEU A 82 6.61 -7.00 7.80
CA LEU A 82 6.89 -7.79 9.00
C LEU A 82 8.39 -8.16 9.08
N TYR A 83 8.97 -8.57 7.96
CA TYR A 83 10.38 -8.87 7.85
C TYR A 83 11.24 -7.66 8.24
N CYS A 84 10.97 -6.47 7.70
CA CYS A 84 11.71 -5.24 8.00
C CYS A 84 11.61 -4.81 9.46
N ILE A 85 10.42 -4.91 10.08
CA ILE A 85 10.21 -4.56 11.50
C ILE A 85 11.13 -5.42 12.38
N ASN A 86 11.16 -6.74 12.12
CA ASN A 86 12.00 -7.66 12.89
C ASN A 86 13.49 -7.53 12.53
N LEU A 87 13.82 -7.17 11.28
CA LEU A 87 15.18 -6.91 10.82
C LEU A 87 15.82 -5.72 11.56
N ILE A 88 15.08 -4.61 11.69
CA ILE A 88 15.57 -3.40 12.39
C ILE A 88 15.78 -3.67 13.88
N ARG A 89 14.92 -4.50 14.48
CA ARG A 89 14.93 -4.72 15.93
C ARG A 89 15.98 -5.72 16.39
N ASP A 90 16.05 -6.88 15.75
CA ASP A 90 16.85 -8.01 16.23
C ASP A 90 17.74 -8.64 15.13
N GLY A 91 17.79 -8.05 13.93
CA GLY A 91 18.67 -8.43 12.83
C GLY A 91 18.13 -9.52 11.89
N PHE A 92 18.98 -10.03 11.01
CA PHE A 92 18.59 -10.95 9.93
C PHE A 92 17.95 -12.26 10.41
N PRO A 93 18.49 -12.98 11.41
CA PRO A 93 17.86 -14.21 11.89
C PRO A 93 16.45 -13.97 12.41
N ALA A 94 16.23 -12.86 13.11
CA ALA A 94 14.92 -12.48 13.62
C ALA A 94 13.92 -12.23 12.50
N ALA A 95 14.35 -11.54 11.45
CA ALA A 95 13.54 -11.30 10.26
C ALA A 95 13.13 -12.62 9.59
N LEU A 96 14.08 -13.56 9.42
CA LEU A 96 13.80 -14.86 8.81
C LEU A 96 12.87 -15.72 9.66
N PHE A 97 13.10 -15.82 10.97
CA PHE A 97 12.20 -16.55 11.88
C PHE A 97 10.79 -15.94 11.91
N SER A 98 10.68 -14.61 11.92
CA SER A 98 9.38 -13.94 11.88
C SER A 98 8.62 -14.26 10.59
N PHE A 99 9.31 -14.35 9.44
CA PHE A 99 8.72 -14.76 8.18
C PHE A 99 8.23 -16.21 8.21
N LEU A 100 9.05 -17.14 8.73
CA LEU A 100 8.69 -18.55 8.84
C LEU A 100 7.43 -18.73 9.68
N ILE A 101 7.41 -18.13 10.86
CA ILE A 101 6.28 -18.18 11.79
C ILE A 101 5.01 -17.54 11.19
N TRP A 102 5.19 -16.46 10.41
CA TRP A 102 4.11 -15.75 9.74
C TRP A 102 3.49 -16.52 8.57
N SER A 103 4.32 -17.20 7.77
CA SER A 103 3.88 -17.79 6.51
C SER A 103 3.58 -19.29 6.61
N LEU A 104 4.32 -20.04 7.43
CA LEU A 104 4.24 -21.50 7.47
C LEU A 104 2.87 -22.04 7.91
N PRO A 105 2.17 -21.50 8.93
CA PRO A 105 0.85 -22.02 9.31
C PRO A 105 -0.14 -21.95 8.15
N GLY A 106 -0.17 -20.80 7.46
CA GLY A 106 -0.98 -20.62 6.25
C GLY A 106 -0.54 -21.54 5.11
N ALA A 107 0.77 -21.73 4.91
CA ALA A 107 1.31 -22.62 3.87
C ALA A 107 0.91 -24.09 4.11
N VAL A 108 1.03 -24.57 5.35
CA VAL A 108 0.62 -25.93 5.74
C VAL A 108 -0.88 -26.12 5.55
N GLY A 109 -1.70 -25.13 5.95
CA GLY A 109 -3.14 -25.19 5.74
C GLY A 109 -3.52 -25.21 4.26
N MET A 110 -2.92 -24.34 3.44
CA MET A 110 -3.14 -24.33 1.99
C MET A 110 -2.66 -25.61 1.30
N TYR A 111 -1.55 -26.20 1.76
CA TYR A 111 -1.11 -27.51 1.30
C TYR A 111 -2.15 -28.59 1.65
N GLY A 112 -2.65 -28.65 2.89
CA GLY A 112 -3.70 -29.58 3.27
C GLY A 112 -4.98 -29.42 2.43
N LEU A 113 -5.39 -28.17 2.19
CA LEU A 113 -6.54 -27.87 1.33
C LEU A 113 -6.32 -28.31 -0.12
N SER A 114 -5.09 -28.23 -0.64
CA SER A 114 -4.79 -28.71 -2.00
C SER A 114 -4.99 -30.22 -2.15
N ILE A 115 -4.63 -31.00 -1.14
CA ILE A 115 -4.89 -32.46 -1.10
C ILE A 115 -6.40 -32.70 -1.03
N GLY A 116 -7.13 -31.91 -0.22
CA GLY A 116 -8.59 -32.02 -0.14
C GLY A 116 -9.23 -31.77 -1.51
N VAL A 117 -8.89 -30.66 -2.16
CA VAL A 117 -9.46 -30.27 -3.46
C VAL A 117 -9.08 -31.26 -4.57
N SER A 118 -7.88 -31.84 -4.56
CA SER A 118 -7.48 -32.83 -5.56
C SER A 118 -8.26 -34.14 -5.50
N ASN A 119 -8.98 -34.40 -4.40
CA ASN A 119 -9.81 -35.60 -4.22
C ASN A 119 -11.31 -35.33 -4.44
N ILE A 120 -11.69 -34.11 -4.86
CA ILE A 120 -13.09 -33.76 -5.13
C ILE A 120 -13.33 -33.87 -6.64
N ASP A 121 -14.50 -34.42 -7.00
CA ASP A 121 -14.97 -34.54 -8.39
C ASP A 121 -15.17 -33.19 -9.08
N ASP A 122 -15.53 -33.22 -10.37
CA ASP A 122 -15.43 -32.02 -11.20
C ASP A 122 -16.34 -30.85 -10.81
N THR A 123 -17.39 -31.13 -10.03
CA THR A 123 -18.37 -30.16 -9.55
C THR A 123 -18.41 -30.17 -8.03
N LEU A 124 -18.23 -29.00 -7.41
CA LEU A 124 -18.46 -28.87 -5.96
C LEU A 124 -19.96 -28.94 -5.64
N PRO A 125 -20.33 -29.40 -4.43
CA PRO A 125 -21.69 -29.22 -3.95
C PRO A 125 -22.09 -27.74 -3.97
N ARG A 126 -23.28 -27.43 -4.49
CA ARG A 126 -23.81 -26.05 -4.57
C ARG A 126 -23.70 -25.20 -3.30
N PRO A 127 -23.91 -25.73 -2.07
CA PRO A 127 -23.71 -24.95 -0.84
C PRO A 127 -22.29 -24.38 -0.69
N VAL A 128 -21.28 -25.06 -1.24
CA VAL A 128 -19.88 -24.63 -1.15
C VAL A 128 -19.66 -23.37 -1.98
N TYR A 129 -20.22 -23.27 -3.20
CA TYR A 129 -20.11 -22.06 -4.02
C TYR A 129 -20.71 -20.84 -3.33
N ALA A 130 -21.88 -21.01 -2.69
CA ALA A 130 -22.53 -19.94 -1.94
C ALA A 130 -21.72 -19.53 -0.69
N LEU A 131 -21.14 -20.51 0.02
CA LEU A 131 -20.25 -20.28 1.16
C LEU A 131 -19.00 -19.49 0.74
N LEU A 132 -18.34 -19.90 -0.35
CA LEU A 132 -17.14 -19.25 -0.89
C LEU A 132 -17.42 -17.83 -1.37
N SER A 133 -18.57 -17.61 -2.02
CA SER A 133 -19.02 -16.28 -2.43
C SER A 133 -19.28 -15.37 -1.22
N GLY A 134 -19.88 -15.90 -0.15
CA GLY A 134 -20.08 -15.19 1.11
C GLY A 134 -18.77 -14.80 1.80
N LEU A 135 -17.79 -15.72 1.84
CA LEU A 135 -16.43 -15.45 2.34
C LEU A 135 -15.77 -14.31 1.57
N ASN A 136 -15.76 -14.38 0.24
CA ASN A 136 -15.16 -13.37 -0.63
C ASN A 136 -15.83 -12.00 -0.45
N ALA A 137 -17.17 -11.96 -0.44
CA ALA A 137 -17.93 -10.74 -0.25
C ALA A 137 -17.58 -10.04 1.08
N ALA A 138 -17.48 -10.80 2.17
CA ALA A 138 -17.08 -10.27 3.46
C ALA A 138 -15.63 -9.76 3.46
N THR A 139 -14.70 -10.53 2.88
CA THR A 139 -13.30 -10.13 2.74
C THR A 139 -13.16 -8.80 1.99
N VAL A 140 -13.92 -8.57 0.92
CA VAL A 140 -13.91 -7.28 0.20
C VAL A 140 -14.32 -6.13 1.11
N GLY A 141 -15.33 -6.32 1.97
CA GLY A 141 -15.76 -5.30 2.95
C GLY A 141 -14.69 -4.97 3.99
N VAL A 142 -14.00 -5.99 4.50
CA VAL A 142 -12.89 -5.81 5.44
C VAL A 142 -11.71 -5.08 4.79
N ILE A 143 -11.37 -5.42 3.54
CA ILE A 143 -10.30 -4.75 2.79
C ILE A 143 -10.67 -3.29 2.51
N ALA A 144 -11.93 -3.02 2.14
CA ALA A 144 -12.42 -1.66 1.92
C ALA A 144 -12.31 -0.81 3.19
N LEU A 145 -12.63 -1.37 4.36
CA LEU A 145 -12.45 -0.70 5.65
C LEU A 145 -10.97 -0.34 5.90
N ALA A 146 -10.07 -1.30 5.70
CA ALA A 146 -8.63 -1.07 5.86
C ALA A 146 -8.10 0.00 4.88
N ALA A 147 -8.63 0.04 3.65
CA ALA A 147 -8.28 1.06 2.66
C ALA A 147 -8.65 2.47 3.14
N VAL A 148 -9.86 2.63 3.70
CA VAL A 148 -10.33 3.90 4.27
C VAL A 148 -9.44 4.33 5.44
N GLU A 149 -9.14 3.42 6.37
CA GLU A 149 -8.30 3.73 7.54
C GLU A 149 -6.86 4.10 7.15
N LEU A 150 -6.27 3.42 6.18
CA LEU A 150 -4.94 3.76 5.64
C LEU A 150 -4.96 5.09 4.90
N ALA A 151 -6.04 5.43 4.19
CA ALA A 151 -6.18 6.71 3.51
C ALA A 151 -6.23 7.89 4.47
N HIS A 152 -6.92 7.78 5.60
CA HIS A 152 -6.92 8.83 6.62
C HIS A 152 -5.52 9.11 7.16
N LYS A 153 -4.62 8.10 7.20
CA LYS A 153 -3.24 8.26 7.66
C LYS A 153 -2.29 8.76 6.57
N ALA A 154 -2.47 8.31 5.33
CA ALA A 154 -1.59 8.67 4.22
C ALA A 154 -1.87 10.08 3.65
N ILE A 155 -3.11 10.57 3.78
CA ILE A 155 -3.49 11.91 3.32
C ILE A 155 -3.07 12.93 4.39
N THR A 156 -1.93 13.58 4.17
CA THR A 156 -1.41 14.61 5.07
C THR A 156 -1.70 16.03 4.59
N ASP A 157 -1.95 16.22 3.29
CA ASP A 157 -2.10 17.53 2.65
C ASP A 157 -2.95 17.45 1.36
N LYS A 158 -3.15 18.60 0.70
CA LYS A 158 -3.97 18.66 -0.52
C LYS A 158 -3.36 17.89 -1.68
N LEU A 159 -2.02 17.89 -1.83
CA LEU A 159 -1.36 17.15 -2.90
C LEU A 159 -1.48 15.65 -2.67
N THR A 160 -1.18 15.15 -1.47
CA THR A 160 -1.33 13.71 -1.17
C THR A 160 -2.76 13.23 -1.36
N ARG A 161 -3.77 14.06 -1.06
CA ARG A 161 -5.17 13.77 -1.38
C ARG A 161 -5.42 13.59 -2.88
N VAL A 162 -4.88 14.50 -3.70
CA VAL A 162 -4.97 14.42 -5.17
C VAL A 162 -4.24 13.17 -5.68
N VAL A 163 -3.07 12.86 -5.11
CA VAL A 163 -2.27 11.68 -5.47
C VAL A 163 -3.03 10.38 -5.19
N VAL A 164 -3.65 10.24 -4.00
CA VAL A 164 -4.48 9.06 -3.66
C VAL A 164 -5.62 8.90 -4.67
N PHE A 165 -6.33 9.98 -4.97
CA PHE A 165 -7.42 9.96 -5.94
C PHE A 165 -6.92 9.60 -7.35
N ALA A 166 -5.88 10.28 -7.83
CA ALA A 166 -5.34 10.10 -9.17
C ALA A 166 -4.76 8.71 -9.37
N SER A 167 -4.00 8.16 -8.41
CA SER A 167 -3.46 6.81 -8.52
C SER A 167 -4.54 5.73 -8.44
N GLY A 168 -5.56 5.93 -7.60
CA GLY A 168 -6.73 5.03 -7.54
C GLY A 168 -7.54 5.04 -8.83
N ALA A 169 -7.89 6.23 -9.35
CA ALA A 169 -8.62 6.38 -10.60
C ALA A 169 -7.82 5.80 -11.79
N ALA A 170 -6.54 6.13 -11.88
CA ALA A 170 -5.63 5.57 -12.88
C ALA A 170 -5.61 4.04 -12.82
N GLY A 171 -5.39 3.45 -11.63
CA GLY A 171 -5.32 2.00 -11.47
C GLY A 171 -6.62 1.27 -11.81
N LEU A 172 -7.77 1.94 -11.64
CA LEU A 172 -9.09 1.44 -12.05
C LEU A 172 -9.28 1.47 -13.56
N LEU A 173 -8.83 2.54 -14.22
CA LEU A 173 -9.02 2.74 -15.67
C LEU A 173 -8.06 1.92 -16.53
N TYR A 174 -6.86 1.61 -16.04
CA TYR A 174 -5.86 0.88 -16.81
C TYR A 174 -5.38 -0.40 -16.11
N ASN A 175 -5.51 -1.52 -16.81
CA ASN A 175 -5.22 -2.85 -16.29
C ASN A 175 -3.91 -3.41 -16.85
N SER A 176 -2.78 -2.84 -16.41
CA SER A 176 -1.48 -3.46 -16.70
C SER A 176 -0.58 -3.45 -15.47
N LEU A 177 0.22 -4.50 -15.32
CA LEU A 177 1.03 -4.78 -14.14
C LEU A 177 2.17 -3.77 -13.95
N TRP A 178 2.80 -3.36 -15.05
CA TRP A 178 3.87 -2.36 -15.06
C TRP A 178 3.39 -0.97 -14.65
N TYR A 179 2.07 -0.73 -14.72
CA TYR A 179 1.50 0.57 -14.45
C TYR A 179 1.58 0.95 -12.97
N PHE A 180 1.48 -0.03 -12.07
CA PHE A 180 1.49 0.22 -10.63
C PHE A 180 2.83 0.75 -10.11
N PRO A 181 3.99 0.15 -10.46
CA PRO A 181 5.30 0.76 -10.19
C PRO A 181 5.45 2.17 -10.74
N VAL A 182 4.99 2.40 -11.98
CA VAL A 182 5.06 3.72 -12.61
C VAL A 182 4.24 4.74 -11.82
N LEU A 183 3.01 4.40 -11.43
CA LEU A 183 2.18 5.27 -10.59
C LEU A 183 2.83 5.56 -9.23
N MET A 184 3.49 4.59 -8.60
CA MET A 184 4.21 4.82 -7.34
C MET A 184 5.38 5.79 -7.53
N VAL A 185 6.18 5.62 -8.59
CA VAL A 185 7.30 6.52 -8.92
C VAL A 185 6.79 7.93 -9.23
N VAL A 186 5.77 8.05 -10.08
CA VAL A 186 5.14 9.34 -10.42
C VAL A 186 4.60 10.02 -9.17
N SER A 187 3.95 9.27 -8.27
CA SER A 187 3.43 9.79 -7.00
C SER A 187 4.55 10.35 -6.12
N GLY A 188 5.68 9.63 -6.01
CA GLY A 188 6.86 10.10 -5.27
C GLY A 188 7.55 11.31 -5.91
N LEU A 189 7.63 11.34 -7.24
CA LEU A 189 8.18 12.50 -7.97
C LEU A 189 7.27 13.72 -7.84
N ALA A 190 5.95 13.56 -7.86
CA ALA A 190 5.01 14.66 -7.71
C ALA A 190 5.18 15.40 -6.39
N THR A 191 5.30 14.67 -5.27
CA THR A 191 5.58 15.29 -3.96
C THR A 191 6.98 15.88 -3.87
N LEU A 192 7.98 15.24 -4.48
CA LEU A 192 9.34 15.79 -4.54
C LEU A 192 9.38 17.15 -5.26
N VAL A 193 8.75 17.24 -6.43
CA VAL A 193 8.69 18.47 -7.25
C VAL A 193 7.92 19.58 -6.53
N TYR A 194 6.86 19.21 -5.82
CA TYR A 194 6.06 20.14 -5.02
C TYR A 194 6.85 20.69 -3.82
N ASP A 195 7.50 19.82 -3.03
CA ASP A 195 8.23 20.22 -1.83
C ASP A 195 9.48 21.04 -2.15
N TYR A 196 10.22 20.67 -3.20
CA TYR A 196 11.37 21.46 -3.67
C TYR A 196 10.95 22.74 -4.40
N ARG A 197 9.65 23.04 -4.47
CA ARG A 197 9.09 24.22 -5.14
C ARG A 197 9.59 24.39 -6.58
N TRP A 198 10.02 23.30 -7.24
CA TRP A 198 10.50 23.33 -8.62
C TRP A 198 9.43 23.87 -9.56
N LEU A 199 8.15 23.59 -9.27
CA LEU A 199 7.03 24.15 -10.02
C LEU A 199 6.57 25.54 -9.53
N HIS A 200 6.85 25.95 -8.29
CA HIS A 200 6.41 27.26 -7.79
C HIS A 200 7.08 28.42 -8.52
N ARG A 201 8.35 28.30 -8.93
CA ARG A 201 9.04 29.34 -9.70
C ARG A 201 8.46 29.58 -11.11
N PRO A 202 8.20 28.55 -11.94
CA PRO A 202 7.55 28.75 -13.24
C PRO A 202 6.04 29.03 -13.13
N VAL A 203 5.31 28.39 -12.22
CA VAL A 203 3.87 28.62 -12.04
C VAL A 203 3.60 30.03 -11.49
N ALA A 204 4.40 30.53 -10.54
CA ALA A 204 4.27 31.92 -10.08
C ALA A 204 4.51 32.91 -11.23
N ARG A 205 5.49 32.68 -12.12
CA ARG A 205 5.70 33.53 -13.30
C ARG A 205 4.52 33.51 -14.28
N VAL A 206 3.89 32.36 -14.49
CA VAL A 206 2.73 32.22 -15.37
C VAL A 206 1.48 32.85 -14.73
N VAL A 207 1.25 32.64 -13.43
CA VAL A 207 0.14 33.25 -12.69
C VAL A 207 0.30 34.76 -12.60
N ASP A 208 1.51 35.28 -12.31
CA ASP A 208 1.81 36.71 -12.33
C ASP A 208 1.65 37.30 -13.75
N GLY A 209 2.04 36.55 -14.78
CA GLY A 209 1.83 36.91 -16.18
C GLY A 209 0.35 37.03 -16.53
N LEU A 210 -0.47 36.04 -16.13
CA LEU A 210 -1.92 36.03 -16.34
C LEU A 210 -2.63 37.11 -15.53
N GLN A 211 -2.21 37.37 -14.30
CA GLN A 211 -2.76 38.42 -13.46
C GLN A 211 -2.41 39.81 -14.00
N LYS A 212 -1.19 40.03 -14.51
CA LYS A 212 -0.82 41.26 -15.22
C LYS A 212 -1.65 41.45 -16.49
N LEU A 213 -1.90 40.38 -17.25
CA LEU A 213 -2.75 40.42 -18.44
C LEU A 213 -4.21 40.80 -18.08
N LYS A 214 -4.75 40.20 -17.02
CA LYS A 214 -6.09 40.50 -16.48
C LYS A 214 -6.18 41.94 -15.95
N TRP A 215 -5.12 42.43 -15.31
CA TRP A 215 -5.04 43.81 -14.82
C TRP A 215 -4.95 44.81 -15.98
N TRP A 216 -4.17 44.54 -17.03
CA TRP A 216 -4.14 45.36 -18.25
C TRP A 216 -5.48 45.36 -18.98
N SER A 217 -6.14 44.21 -19.12
CA SER A 217 -7.46 44.14 -19.76
C SER A 217 -8.54 44.91 -18.99
N ARG A 218 -8.51 44.89 -17.64
CA ARG A 218 -9.42 45.70 -16.81
C ARG A 218 -9.13 47.20 -16.91
N ARG A 219 -7.86 47.58 -16.98
CA ARG A 219 -7.45 48.99 -17.10
C ARG A 219 -7.79 49.55 -18.48
N GLN A 220 -7.64 48.75 -19.54
CA GLN A 220 -8.04 49.13 -20.89
C GLN A 220 -9.57 49.32 -20.98
N LYS A 221 -10.35 48.47 -20.29
CA LYS A 221 -11.81 48.58 -20.21
C LYS A 221 -12.28 49.81 -19.43
N SER A 222 -11.61 50.19 -18.34
CA SER A 222 -11.94 51.41 -17.60
C SER A 222 -11.58 52.69 -18.35
N THR A 223 -10.48 52.70 -19.12
CA THR A 223 -10.07 53.88 -19.90
C THR A 223 -11.04 54.13 -21.06
N SER A 224 -11.56 53.06 -21.66
CA SER A 224 -12.61 53.15 -22.70
C SER A 224 -13.99 53.55 -22.16
N GLU A 225 -14.28 53.34 -20.88
CA GLU A 225 -15.53 53.81 -20.24
C GLU A 225 -15.43 55.31 -19.87
N GLU A 226 -14.26 55.78 -19.38
CA GLU A 226 -14.00 57.21 -19.12
C GLU A 226 -13.96 58.08 -20.41
N GLU A 227 -13.47 57.55 -21.53
CA GLU A 227 -13.51 58.27 -22.83
C GLU A 227 -14.93 58.36 -23.41
N VAL A 228 -15.80 57.39 -23.13
CA VAL A 228 -17.21 57.40 -23.57
C VAL A 228 -18.07 58.34 -22.69
N GLU A 229 -17.79 58.44 -21.38
CA GLU A 229 -18.42 59.43 -20.50
C GLU A 229 -17.98 60.87 -20.81
N ARG A 230 -16.71 61.10 -21.15
CA ARG A 230 -16.23 62.44 -21.56
C ARG A 230 -16.81 62.91 -22.89
N GLY A 231 -16.99 62.01 -23.86
CA GLY A 231 -17.58 62.35 -25.17
C GLY A 231 -19.08 62.65 -25.14
N SER A 232 -19.80 62.27 -24.08
CA SER A 232 -21.26 62.44 -23.96
C SER A 232 -21.69 63.66 -23.13
N THR A 233 -20.75 64.38 -22.50
CA THR A 233 -21.07 65.49 -21.58
C THR A 233 -20.90 66.90 -22.20
N GLU A 234 -20.41 67.03 -23.45
CA GLU A 234 -20.15 68.35 -24.07
C GLU A 234 -21.31 68.96 -24.89
N LEU A 235 -22.48 68.30 -25.02
CA LEU A 235 -23.62 68.86 -25.75
C LEU A 235 -24.91 68.84 -24.93
N CYS A 236 -25.17 69.91 -24.16
CA CYS A 236 -26.49 70.56 -23.99
C CYS A 236 -26.50 71.68 -22.91
N THR A 237 -26.44 72.94 -23.37
CA THR A 237 -27.27 74.12 -22.98
C THR A 237 -27.27 74.69 -21.52
N PRO A 238 -27.79 75.92 -21.27
CA PRO A 238 -27.29 77.27 -21.60
C PRO A 238 -27.19 78.14 -20.29
N PRO A 239 -26.97 79.49 -20.31
CA PRO A 239 -26.52 80.21 -19.12
C PRO A 239 -27.65 80.82 -18.27
N ASP A 240 -27.35 80.97 -16.97
CA ASP A 240 -27.43 82.20 -16.16
C ASP A 240 -28.30 82.22 -14.86
N VAL A 241 -27.73 82.94 -13.87
CA VAL A 241 -28.32 83.62 -12.69
C VAL A 241 -29.01 82.84 -11.54
N ASN A 242 -28.32 82.66 -10.40
CA ASN A 242 -28.58 83.34 -9.10
C ASN A 242 -27.81 82.72 -7.90
N LYS A 243 -27.16 83.59 -7.11
CA LYS A 243 -26.70 83.38 -5.70
C LYS A 243 -27.94 83.40 -4.74
N PRO A 244 -27.88 83.12 -3.41
CA PRO A 244 -26.72 83.24 -2.49
C PRO A 244 -26.58 82.20 -1.34
N THR A 245 -25.48 82.41 -0.60
CA THR A 245 -24.99 81.94 0.71
C THR A 245 -25.96 81.81 1.90
N ALA A 246 -25.77 80.78 2.75
CA ALA A 246 -25.82 80.74 4.24
C ALA A 246 -25.59 79.28 4.70
N ALA A 247 -24.56 78.90 5.50
CA ALA A 247 -24.32 79.11 6.93
C ALA A 247 -25.24 78.32 7.89
N THR A 248 -24.65 77.82 8.99
CA THR A 248 -25.21 77.26 10.26
C THR A 248 -25.12 75.71 10.35
N MET A 249 -24.11 75.15 11.06
CA MET A 249 -24.06 74.80 12.52
C MET A 249 -25.10 73.73 12.92
N THR A 250 -24.92 72.74 13.80
CA THR A 250 -23.96 72.28 14.83
C THR A 250 -24.54 70.91 15.29
N THR A 251 -23.83 69.93 15.85
CA THR A 251 -23.45 69.76 17.28
C THR A 251 -22.72 68.40 17.37
N ALA A 252 -21.48 68.29 17.85
CA ALA A 252 -20.96 68.44 19.22
C ALA A 252 -21.17 67.22 20.14
N ALA A 253 -20.06 66.56 20.49
CA ALA A 253 -19.66 66.06 21.83
C ALA A 253 -18.36 65.21 21.67
N ALA A 254 -17.16 65.79 21.80
CA ALA A 254 -16.38 66.03 23.03
C ALA A 254 -15.87 64.70 23.67
N ALA A 255 -14.58 64.34 23.50
CA ALA A 255 -13.40 64.73 24.31
C ALA A 255 -13.24 63.80 25.55
N ALA A 256 -12.08 63.33 26.01
CA ALA A 256 -10.67 63.75 25.90
C ALA A 256 -9.76 62.53 26.18
N ALA A 257 -8.59 62.35 25.51
CA ALA A 257 -7.22 62.73 25.94
C ALA A 257 -6.78 62.08 27.28
N ALA A 258 -5.56 61.57 27.53
CA ALA A 258 -4.22 61.56 26.93
C ALA A 258 -3.48 60.36 27.62
N GLY A 259 -2.31 59.84 27.28
CA GLY A 259 -1.23 60.14 26.35
C GLY A 259 -0.02 59.26 26.78
N SER A 260 0.90 58.93 25.86
CA SER A 260 2.35 58.93 26.12
C SER A 260 3.13 58.45 24.89
N THR A 261 4.09 59.29 24.54
CA THR A 261 5.24 59.19 23.65
C THR A 261 6.18 58.01 23.96
N SER A 262 6.75 57.32 22.96
CA SER A 262 8.04 57.69 22.34
C SER A 262 8.60 56.62 21.38
N ASN A 263 9.13 57.11 20.24
CA ASN A 263 10.18 56.58 19.36
C ASN A 263 10.97 55.33 19.80
N ASN A 264 11.27 54.40 18.88
CA ASN A 264 12.47 54.52 18.02
C ASN A 264 12.56 53.40 16.96
N SER A 265 13.20 53.75 15.85
CA SER A 265 13.53 52.94 14.67
C SER A 265 14.59 51.85 14.93
N ASN A 266 14.44 50.67 14.32
CA ASN A 266 15.44 50.17 13.35
C ASN A 266 14.95 48.94 12.53
N PRO A 267 15.35 48.84 11.25
CA PRO A 267 15.09 47.70 10.37
C PRO A 267 16.24 46.69 10.48
N ASN A 268 15.94 45.38 10.51
CA ASN A 268 16.90 44.37 10.09
C ASN A 268 16.21 43.09 9.62
N SER A 269 16.53 42.74 8.37
CA SER A 269 16.33 41.46 7.72
C SER A 269 17.19 40.37 8.37
N THR A 270 16.62 39.20 8.65
CA THR A 270 17.33 37.92 8.55
C THR A 270 16.36 36.74 8.57
N THR A 271 16.46 35.91 7.53
CA THR A 271 16.30 34.44 7.57
C THR A 271 15.04 33.88 8.25
N GLY A 272 13.98 33.70 7.47
CA GLY A 272 12.98 32.65 7.73
C GLY A 272 13.54 31.27 7.38
N GLU A 273 14.54 30.82 8.14
CA GLU A 273 15.03 29.44 8.19
C GLU A 273 14.97 28.98 9.64
N GLU A 274 13.79 28.57 10.11
CA GLU A 274 13.66 27.62 11.22
C GLU A 274 12.49 26.69 10.87
N GLU A 275 12.70 25.80 9.88
CA GLU A 275 12.05 24.50 9.94
C GLU A 275 12.64 23.81 11.17
N GLU A 276 11.88 23.74 12.26
CA GLU A 276 12.18 22.91 13.42
C GLU A 276 12.44 21.47 12.92
N GLU A 277 13.70 21.12 12.70
CA GLU A 277 14.13 19.75 12.49
C GLU A 277 13.92 19.02 13.82
N GLU A 278 12.77 18.36 13.97
CA GLU A 278 12.59 17.38 15.04
C GLU A 278 13.82 16.45 15.07
N PRO A 279 14.55 16.36 16.19
CA PRO A 279 15.75 15.55 16.28
C PRO A 279 15.34 14.07 16.24
N ARG A 280 15.40 13.50 15.04
CA ARG A 280 15.02 12.13 14.75
C ARG A 280 16.11 11.16 15.22
N VAL A 281 16.08 10.83 16.50
CA VAL A 281 17.01 9.86 17.10
C VAL A 281 16.34 8.48 17.11
N ILE A 282 16.77 7.61 16.19
CA ILE A 282 16.53 6.17 16.37
C ILE A 282 17.33 5.74 17.60
N PRO A 283 16.72 5.06 18.59
CA PRO A 283 17.47 4.37 19.63
C PRO A 283 18.66 3.60 19.02
N ARG A 284 19.87 3.79 19.56
CA ARG A 284 21.12 3.24 18.98
C ARG A 284 21.08 1.71 18.81
N ASP A 285 20.21 1.03 19.55
CA ASP A 285 19.91 -0.40 19.51
C ASP A 285 19.12 -0.86 18.26
N MET A 286 18.51 0.04 17.49
CA MET A 286 17.78 -0.28 16.25
C MET A 286 18.55 0.07 14.97
N GLN A 287 19.87 0.27 15.07
CA GLN A 287 20.71 0.51 13.89
C GLN A 287 20.99 -0.80 13.16
N LEU A 288 20.72 -0.82 11.86
CA LEU A 288 21.07 -1.96 11.00
C LEU A 288 22.60 -2.08 10.93
N ASN A 289 23.13 -3.25 11.32
CA ASN A 289 24.56 -3.59 11.13
C ASN A 289 24.93 -3.87 9.66
N PHE A 290 24.14 -3.37 8.71
CA PHE A 290 24.18 -3.76 7.30
C PHE A 290 24.52 -2.56 6.41
N SER A 291 25.61 -2.68 5.65
CA SER A 291 26.14 -1.61 4.79
C SER A 291 25.38 -1.48 3.47
N TRP A 292 25.29 -0.27 2.94
CA TRP A 292 24.70 0.01 1.62
C TRP A 292 25.39 -0.76 0.49
N ARG A 293 26.71 -1.00 0.60
CA ARG A 293 27.47 -1.77 -0.40
C ARG A 293 27.04 -3.25 -0.43
N THR A 294 26.82 -3.83 0.75
CA THR A 294 26.31 -5.19 0.85
C THR A 294 24.88 -5.24 0.30
N GLY A 295 24.08 -4.22 0.57
CA GLY A 295 22.73 -4.09 0.02
C GLY A 295 22.67 -4.07 -1.50
N THR A 296 23.53 -3.27 -2.15
CA THR A 296 23.60 -3.21 -3.61
C THR A 296 24.09 -4.51 -4.23
N ILE A 297 25.06 -5.19 -3.60
CA ILE A 297 25.53 -6.51 -4.04
C ILE A 297 24.40 -7.55 -4.00
N ILE A 298 23.61 -7.59 -2.92
CA ILE A 298 22.48 -8.51 -2.80
C ILE A 298 21.45 -8.27 -3.91
N ILE A 299 21.13 -7.00 -4.20
CA ILE A 299 20.20 -6.65 -5.28
C ILE A 299 20.77 -7.08 -6.66
N ALA A 300 22.06 -6.83 -6.91
CA ALA A 300 22.70 -7.23 -8.16
C ALA A 300 22.71 -8.76 -8.35
N LEU A 301 23.04 -9.50 -7.28
CA LEU A 301 23.02 -10.97 -7.29
C LEU A 301 21.61 -11.52 -7.50
N PHE A 302 20.59 -10.88 -6.93
CA PHE A 302 19.19 -11.24 -7.19
C PHE A 302 18.82 -11.10 -8.66
N PHE A 303 19.14 -9.96 -9.30
CA PHE A 303 18.85 -9.78 -10.72
C PHE A 303 19.63 -10.77 -11.59
N LEU A 304 20.87 -11.09 -11.22
CA LEU A 304 21.64 -12.13 -11.87
C LEU A 304 20.96 -13.51 -11.74
N SER A 305 20.56 -13.92 -10.53
CA SER A 305 19.86 -15.19 -10.32
C SER A 305 18.53 -15.26 -11.06
N PHE A 306 17.82 -14.13 -11.14
CA PHE A 306 16.60 -13.99 -11.92
C PHE A 306 16.81 -14.18 -13.42
N ILE A 307 17.79 -13.49 -14.00
CA ILE A 307 18.13 -13.65 -15.42
C ILE A 307 18.50 -15.11 -15.70
N VAL A 308 19.36 -15.72 -14.88
CA VAL A 308 19.77 -17.11 -15.03
C VAL A 308 18.57 -18.06 -14.98
N ALA A 309 17.68 -17.91 -14.00
CA ALA A 309 16.52 -18.78 -13.85
C ALA A 309 15.55 -18.70 -15.05
N ILE A 310 15.29 -17.49 -15.56
CA ILE A 310 14.40 -17.30 -16.71
C ILE A 310 15.05 -17.77 -18.01
N VAL A 311 16.34 -17.53 -18.19
CA VAL A 311 17.09 -18.00 -19.37
C VAL A 311 17.09 -19.52 -19.42
N ILE A 312 17.41 -20.21 -18.33
CA ILE A 312 17.40 -21.68 -18.28
C ILE A 312 16.01 -22.23 -18.63
N ARG A 313 14.94 -21.66 -18.07
CA ARG A 313 13.55 -22.04 -18.42
C ARG A 313 13.29 -21.90 -19.92
N SER A 314 13.84 -20.87 -20.56
CA SER A 314 13.53 -20.53 -21.97
C SER A 314 14.43 -21.22 -23.00
N THR A 315 15.69 -21.54 -22.67
CA THR A 315 16.69 -21.98 -23.65
C THR A 315 17.03 -23.46 -23.55
N VAL A 316 16.84 -24.07 -22.38
CA VAL A 316 17.15 -25.49 -22.19
C VAL A 316 15.90 -26.31 -22.53
N PRO A 317 15.96 -27.21 -23.52
CA PRO A 317 14.85 -28.11 -23.82
C PRO A 317 14.73 -29.21 -22.75
N GLY A 318 13.50 -29.67 -22.47
CA GLY A 318 13.26 -30.80 -21.56
C GLY A 318 13.45 -30.49 -20.07
N VAL A 319 13.38 -29.21 -19.67
CA VAL A 319 13.51 -28.80 -18.27
C VAL A 319 12.41 -29.43 -17.39
N PRO A 320 12.74 -30.01 -16.22
CA PRO A 320 11.76 -30.68 -15.35
C PRO A 320 10.60 -29.77 -14.95
N LEU A 321 9.41 -30.35 -14.76
CA LEU A 321 8.21 -29.61 -14.39
C LEU A 321 8.40 -28.78 -13.12
N LEU A 322 9.00 -29.34 -12.07
CA LEU A 322 9.23 -28.64 -10.81
C LEU A 322 10.14 -27.41 -10.98
N TYR A 323 11.07 -27.44 -11.93
CA TYR A 323 11.86 -26.26 -12.25
C TYR A 323 11.03 -25.21 -13.02
N ARG A 324 10.17 -25.63 -13.96
CA ARG A 324 9.24 -24.70 -14.63
C ARG A 324 8.31 -24.03 -13.61
N LEU A 325 7.81 -24.80 -12.64
CA LEU A 325 7.04 -24.27 -11.51
C LEU A 325 7.87 -23.27 -10.70
N PHE A 326 9.12 -23.61 -10.33
CA PHE A 326 10.03 -22.70 -9.65
C PHE A 326 10.19 -21.39 -10.44
N ALA A 327 10.54 -21.47 -11.72
CA ALA A 327 10.80 -20.31 -12.56
C ALA A 327 9.55 -19.43 -12.74
N ASN A 328 8.36 -20.03 -12.89
CA ASN A 328 7.08 -19.33 -12.97
C ASN A 328 6.74 -18.61 -11.66
N MET A 329 6.94 -19.26 -10.52
CA MET A 329 6.69 -18.66 -9.20
C MET A 329 7.73 -17.59 -8.86
N TYR A 330 8.99 -17.80 -9.25
CA TYR A 330 10.07 -16.83 -9.08
C TYR A 330 9.85 -15.59 -9.94
N LEU A 331 9.35 -15.77 -11.17
CA LEU A 331 8.88 -14.71 -12.04
C LEU A 331 7.71 -13.94 -11.43
N ALA A 332 6.68 -14.65 -10.97
CA ALA A 332 5.54 -14.04 -10.30
C ALA A 332 5.99 -13.19 -9.10
N GLY A 333 6.80 -13.76 -8.19
CA GLY A 333 7.33 -13.07 -7.02
C GLY A 333 8.15 -11.82 -7.36
N THR A 334 8.81 -11.81 -8.52
CA THR A 334 9.63 -10.69 -9.02
C THR A 334 8.80 -9.58 -9.64
N ILE A 335 7.69 -9.90 -10.31
CA ILE A 335 6.87 -8.95 -11.08
C ILE A 335 5.71 -8.38 -10.27
N ILE A 336 5.25 -9.06 -9.22
CA ILE A 336 4.09 -8.59 -8.44
C ILE A 336 4.48 -7.35 -7.61
N PHE A 337 3.82 -6.22 -7.85
CA PHE A 337 3.90 -5.00 -7.04
C PHE A 337 2.56 -4.70 -6.36
N GLY A 338 2.59 -4.05 -5.18
CA GLY A 338 1.39 -3.45 -4.60
C GLY A 338 0.38 -4.38 -3.90
N GLY A 339 0.76 -5.63 -3.57
CA GLY A 339 -0.08 -6.54 -2.77
C GLY A 339 -0.90 -7.58 -3.55
N GLY A 340 -1.77 -8.31 -2.83
CA GLY A 340 -2.43 -9.56 -3.25
C GLY A 340 -3.31 -9.58 -4.51
N PRO A 341 -4.06 -8.52 -4.89
CA PRO A 341 -5.00 -8.59 -6.02
C PRO A 341 -4.33 -8.72 -7.39
N VAL A 342 -3.06 -8.35 -7.48
CA VAL A 342 -2.25 -8.42 -8.70
C VAL A 342 -1.69 -9.82 -8.92
N VAL A 343 -1.64 -10.61 -7.85
CA VAL A 343 -1.14 -11.99 -7.86
C VAL A 343 -2.06 -12.88 -8.68
N ILE A 344 -3.37 -12.66 -8.62
CA ILE A 344 -4.38 -13.61 -9.10
C ILE A 344 -4.31 -13.78 -10.63
N PRO A 345 -4.35 -12.71 -11.45
CA PRO A 345 -4.28 -12.89 -12.90
C PRO A 345 -2.96 -13.52 -13.35
N LEU A 346 -1.86 -13.17 -12.66
CA LEU A 346 -0.53 -13.71 -12.96
C LEU A 346 -0.40 -15.20 -12.64
N LEU A 347 -0.83 -15.62 -11.44
CA LEU A 347 -0.78 -17.04 -11.09
C LEU A 347 -1.71 -17.88 -11.96
N ARG A 348 -2.83 -17.31 -12.43
CA ARG A 348 -3.69 -17.98 -13.41
C ARG A 348 -2.93 -18.19 -14.73
N GLU A 349 -2.28 -17.15 -15.25
CA GLU A 349 -1.47 -17.25 -16.48
C GLU A 349 -0.35 -18.29 -16.34
N TYR A 350 0.35 -18.30 -15.20
CA TYR A 350 1.53 -19.15 -15.02
C TYR A 350 1.27 -20.59 -14.59
N VAL A 351 0.01 -20.95 -14.31
CA VAL A 351 -0.34 -22.30 -13.83
C VAL A 351 -1.54 -22.86 -14.60
N VAL A 352 -2.59 -22.06 -14.78
CA VAL A 352 -3.82 -22.51 -15.47
C VAL A 352 -3.64 -22.46 -16.98
N ALA A 353 -3.04 -21.41 -17.54
CA ALA A 353 -2.80 -21.33 -18.98
C ALA A 353 -1.74 -22.36 -19.45
N GLU A 354 -0.83 -22.75 -18.56
CA GLU A 354 0.12 -23.86 -18.77
C GLU A 354 -0.54 -25.26 -18.68
N GLY A 355 -1.81 -25.32 -18.27
CA GLY A 355 -2.59 -26.56 -18.13
C GLY A 355 -2.27 -27.39 -16.89
N TRP A 356 -1.53 -26.84 -15.91
CA TRP A 356 -1.12 -27.58 -14.71
C TRP A 356 -2.21 -27.67 -13.64
N VAL A 357 -3.09 -26.67 -13.58
CA VAL A 357 -4.20 -26.60 -12.62
C VAL A 357 -5.46 -26.16 -13.35
N SER A 358 -6.60 -26.79 -13.01
CA SER A 358 -7.88 -26.45 -13.64
C SER A 358 -8.36 -25.04 -13.24
N PRO A 359 -9.14 -24.34 -14.10
CA PRO A 359 -9.76 -23.07 -13.73
C PRO A 359 -10.63 -23.18 -12.48
N ARG A 360 -11.30 -24.32 -12.29
CA ARG A 360 -12.11 -24.61 -11.10
C ARG A 360 -11.25 -24.61 -9.84
N ASP A 361 -10.22 -25.46 -9.78
CA ASP A 361 -9.38 -25.59 -8.58
C ASP A 361 -8.66 -24.28 -8.26
N PHE A 362 -8.30 -23.52 -9.29
CA PHE A 362 -7.77 -22.17 -9.13
C PHE A 362 -8.78 -21.24 -8.42
N LEU A 363 -10.04 -21.21 -8.85
CA LEU A 363 -11.08 -20.38 -8.24
C LEU A 363 -11.41 -20.82 -6.81
N ILE A 364 -11.45 -22.13 -6.55
CA ILE A 364 -11.64 -22.69 -5.21
C ILE A 364 -10.50 -22.26 -4.30
N GLY A 365 -9.25 -22.49 -4.72
CA GLY A 365 -8.07 -22.11 -3.96
C GLY A 365 -7.98 -20.60 -3.73
N LEU A 366 -8.44 -19.80 -4.71
CA LEU A 366 -8.55 -18.36 -4.58
C LEU A 366 -9.55 -17.95 -3.48
N ALA A 367 -10.74 -18.55 -3.45
CA ALA A 367 -11.71 -18.26 -2.42
C ALA A 367 -11.22 -18.69 -1.02
N LEU A 368 -10.58 -19.86 -0.94
CA LEU A 368 -10.00 -20.38 0.29
C LEU A 368 -8.89 -19.47 0.84
N ILE A 369 -7.94 -19.03 0.00
CA ILE A 369 -6.82 -18.19 0.46
C ILE A 369 -7.29 -16.81 0.94
N GLN A 370 -8.35 -16.26 0.34
CA GLN A 370 -8.91 -14.96 0.73
C GLN A 370 -9.54 -14.99 2.13
N ALA A 371 -9.91 -16.19 2.59
CA ALA A 371 -10.42 -16.46 3.93
C ALA A 371 -9.37 -17.03 4.89
N PHE A 372 -8.15 -17.30 4.43
CA PHE A 372 -7.11 -17.93 5.24
C PHE A 372 -6.24 -16.88 5.96
N PRO A 373 -5.73 -17.17 7.17
CA PRO A 373 -4.82 -16.26 7.84
C PRO A 373 -3.42 -16.27 7.21
N GLY A 374 -2.71 -15.15 7.40
CA GLY A 374 -1.35 -14.96 6.94
C GLY A 374 -1.27 -14.46 5.50
N PRO A 375 -0.12 -14.63 4.83
CA PRO A 375 0.09 -14.02 3.53
C PRO A 375 -0.70 -14.74 2.42
N ASN A 376 -1.51 -14.00 1.66
CA ASN A 376 -2.26 -14.55 0.51
C ASN A 376 -1.35 -15.17 -0.58
N PHE A 377 -0.05 -14.89 -0.55
CA PHE A 377 0.92 -15.54 -1.42
C PHE A 377 1.11 -17.04 -1.09
N ASN A 378 0.64 -17.52 0.07
CA ASN A 378 0.52 -18.95 0.36
C ASN A 378 -0.41 -19.68 -0.64
N PHE A 379 -1.18 -18.96 -1.45
CA PHE A 379 -1.87 -19.55 -2.60
C PHE A 379 -0.93 -20.28 -3.56
N ALA A 380 0.31 -19.81 -3.71
CA ALA A 380 1.32 -20.49 -4.52
C ALA A 380 1.63 -21.90 -4.01
N VAL A 381 1.53 -22.13 -2.70
CA VAL A 381 1.74 -23.46 -2.08
C VAL A 381 0.66 -24.43 -2.53
N PHE A 382 -0.60 -23.96 -2.52
CA PHE A 382 -1.75 -24.72 -3.02
C PHE A 382 -1.59 -25.04 -4.50
N LEU A 383 -1.26 -24.06 -5.33
CA LEU A 383 -1.08 -24.25 -6.77
C LEU A 383 0.13 -25.15 -7.10
N GLY A 384 1.24 -24.99 -6.38
CA GLY A 384 2.43 -25.80 -6.55
C GLY A 384 2.21 -27.26 -6.17
N SER A 385 1.46 -27.50 -5.09
CA SER A 385 1.03 -28.83 -4.69
C SER A 385 0.14 -29.48 -5.75
N LEU A 386 -0.91 -28.80 -6.22
CA LEU A 386 -1.78 -29.31 -7.28
C LEU A 386 -1.03 -29.56 -8.59
N THR A 387 -0.12 -28.66 -8.97
CA THR A 387 0.73 -28.86 -10.15
C THR A 387 1.54 -30.15 -10.05
N ALA A 388 2.09 -30.46 -8.87
CA ALA A 388 2.83 -31.68 -8.65
C ALA A 388 1.91 -32.92 -8.62
N ILE A 389 0.76 -32.85 -7.94
CA ILE A 389 -0.22 -33.95 -7.87
C ILE A 389 -0.70 -34.33 -9.27
N ASN A 390 -1.11 -33.34 -10.07
CA ASN A 390 -1.63 -33.56 -11.43
C ASN A 390 -0.59 -34.14 -12.39
N ALA A 391 0.69 -33.96 -12.09
CA ALA A 391 1.80 -34.52 -12.85
C ALA A 391 2.34 -35.85 -12.30
N GLY A 392 1.77 -36.39 -11.21
CA GLY A 392 2.27 -37.59 -10.56
C GLY A 392 3.58 -37.40 -9.78
N GLU A 393 3.95 -36.15 -9.48
CA GLU A 393 5.14 -35.77 -8.73
C GLU A 393 4.84 -35.64 -7.22
N ASN A 394 5.89 -35.49 -6.41
CA ASN A 394 5.73 -35.29 -4.97
C ASN A 394 5.05 -33.94 -4.66
N SER A 395 3.85 -33.99 -4.09
CA SER A 395 3.04 -32.81 -3.73
C SER A 395 3.74 -31.87 -2.75
N VAL A 396 4.46 -32.41 -1.76
CA VAL A 396 5.24 -31.63 -0.77
C VAL A 396 6.36 -30.88 -1.48
N ALA A 397 7.04 -31.51 -2.42
CA ALA A 397 8.10 -30.85 -3.19
C ALA A 397 7.54 -29.69 -4.02
N GLY A 398 6.42 -29.88 -4.72
CA GLY A 398 5.73 -28.81 -5.45
C GLY A 398 5.33 -27.63 -4.55
N ALA A 399 4.76 -27.93 -3.38
CA ALA A 399 4.36 -26.95 -2.38
C ALA A 399 5.56 -26.12 -1.86
N LEU A 400 6.65 -26.78 -1.47
CA LEU A 400 7.86 -26.13 -0.96
C LEU A 400 8.57 -25.29 -2.02
N ILE A 401 8.67 -25.81 -3.24
CA ILE A 401 9.29 -25.09 -4.36
C ILE A 401 8.51 -23.81 -4.67
N ALA A 402 7.19 -23.89 -4.78
CA ALA A 402 6.37 -22.72 -5.05
C ALA A 402 6.44 -21.70 -3.90
N TRP A 403 6.46 -22.17 -2.65
CA TRP A 403 6.62 -21.31 -1.47
C TRP A 403 7.94 -20.54 -1.49
N VAL A 404 9.07 -21.24 -1.66
CA VAL A 404 10.40 -20.61 -1.71
C VAL A 404 10.49 -19.66 -2.90
N ALA A 405 10.04 -20.09 -4.09
CA ALA A 405 10.14 -19.33 -5.31
C ALA A 405 9.36 -18.01 -5.26
N ILE A 406 8.13 -18.01 -4.71
CA ILE A 406 7.31 -16.79 -4.72
C ILE A 406 7.70 -15.77 -3.65
N PHE A 407 8.20 -16.20 -2.49
CA PHE A 407 8.57 -15.30 -1.39
C PHE A 407 10.01 -14.78 -1.50
N SER A 408 10.93 -15.57 -2.04
CA SER A 408 12.36 -15.23 -2.12
C SER A 408 12.64 -13.88 -2.79
N PRO A 409 12.10 -13.56 -3.99
CA PRO A 409 12.40 -12.30 -4.68
C PRO A 409 12.16 -11.06 -3.82
N GLY A 410 10.97 -10.96 -3.23
CA GLY A 410 10.60 -9.79 -2.42
C GLY A 410 11.40 -9.69 -1.13
N LEU A 411 11.72 -10.82 -0.49
CA LEU A 411 12.52 -10.85 0.74
C LEU A 411 13.99 -10.47 0.48
N ILE A 412 14.58 -10.97 -0.62
CA ILE A 412 15.96 -10.64 -1.00
C ILE A 412 16.05 -9.16 -1.38
N LEU A 413 15.12 -8.66 -2.21
CA LEU A 413 15.08 -7.27 -2.64
C LEU A 413 14.88 -6.32 -1.47
N VAL A 414 13.96 -6.60 -0.54
CA VAL A 414 13.75 -5.73 0.62
C VAL A 414 14.94 -5.74 1.54
N HIS A 415 15.55 -6.91 1.78
CA HIS A 415 16.74 -7.01 2.62
C HIS A 415 17.90 -6.18 2.04
N GLY A 416 18.15 -6.29 0.73
CA GLY A 416 19.16 -5.47 0.06
C GLY A 416 18.83 -3.98 0.12
N THR A 417 17.56 -3.61 -0.10
CA THR A 417 17.10 -2.20 -0.06
C THR A 417 17.23 -1.59 1.32
N MET A 418 17.09 -2.36 2.40
CA MET A 418 17.25 -1.88 3.76
C MET A 418 18.66 -1.33 4.04
N GLY A 419 19.69 -1.86 3.36
CA GLY A 419 21.06 -1.31 3.42
C GLY A 419 21.19 0.06 2.74
N ILE A 420 20.42 0.31 1.69
CA ILE A 420 20.38 1.62 1.01
C ILE A 420 19.55 2.61 1.86
N TRP A 421 18.42 2.14 2.38
CA TRP A 421 17.52 2.92 3.22
C TRP A 421 18.20 3.48 4.47
N SER A 422 19.07 2.71 5.13
CA SER A 422 19.78 3.15 6.34
C SER A 422 20.59 4.44 6.14
N VAL A 423 21.13 4.66 4.93
CA VAL A 423 21.90 5.86 4.56
C VAL A 423 21.00 6.93 3.93
N ALA A 424 19.97 6.54 3.19
CA ALA A 424 19.13 7.45 2.42
C ALA A 424 18.06 8.17 3.27
N ARG A 425 17.53 7.52 4.32
CA ARG A 425 16.34 7.97 5.06
C ARG A 425 16.45 9.35 5.74
N GLY A 426 17.66 9.82 6.02
CA GLY A 426 17.88 11.15 6.61
C GLY A 426 17.67 12.30 5.61
N LYS A 427 17.72 12.03 4.31
CA LYS A 427 17.71 13.09 3.28
C LYS A 427 16.30 13.63 3.05
N ARG A 428 16.17 14.96 3.00
CA ARG A 428 14.89 15.67 2.80
C ARG A 428 14.13 15.20 1.55
N TRP A 429 14.84 15.00 0.42
CA TRP A 429 14.22 14.51 -0.82
C TRP A 429 13.63 13.09 -0.69
N VAL A 430 14.24 12.22 0.12
CA VAL A 430 13.74 10.86 0.36
C VAL A 430 12.43 10.92 1.14
N LYS A 431 12.35 11.76 2.18
CA LYS A 431 11.13 11.97 2.96
C LYS A 431 9.98 12.47 2.06
N ALA A 432 10.26 13.44 1.19
CA ALA A 432 9.30 13.97 0.23
C ALA A 432 8.78 12.88 -0.73
N MET A 433 9.68 12.07 -1.29
CA MET A 433 9.30 10.95 -2.18
C MET A 433 8.48 9.87 -1.46
N ILE A 434 8.89 9.46 -0.27
CA ILE A 434 8.19 8.47 0.57
C ILE A 434 6.74 8.89 0.83
N ARG A 435 6.52 10.17 1.15
CA ARG A 435 5.16 10.72 1.33
C ARG A 435 4.28 10.53 0.09
N GLY A 436 4.82 10.79 -1.10
CA GLY A 436 4.11 10.58 -2.36
C GLY A 436 3.88 9.12 -2.68
N ILE A 437 4.88 8.27 -2.50
CA ILE A 437 4.76 6.81 -2.69
C ILE A 437 3.68 6.23 -1.78
N ASN A 438 3.59 6.67 -0.52
CA ASN A 438 2.55 6.23 0.41
C ASN A 438 1.14 6.61 -0.05
N ALA A 439 0.94 7.87 -0.44
CA ALA A 439 -0.32 8.32 -1.01
C ALA A 439 -0.69 7.53 -2.28
N GLY A 440 0.27 7.34 -3.18
CA GLY A 440 0.09 6.57 -4.41
C GLY A 440 -0.31 5.12 -4.13
N ALA A 441 0.41 4.45 -3.23
CA ALA A 441 0.16 3.07 -2.83
C ALA A 441 -1.22 2.89 -2.19
N VAL A 442 -1.67 3.82 -1.34
CA VAL A 442 -3.02 3.79 -0.77
C VAL A 442 -4.09 3.93 -1.84
N GLY A 443 -3.92 4.81 -2.83
CA GLY A 443 -4.87 4.91 -3.94
C GLY A 443 -5.02 3.59 -4.71
N LEU A 444 -3.91 2.85 -4.90
CA LEU A 444 -3.93 1.52 -5.51
C LEU A 444 -4.64 0.45 -4.66
N ILE A 445 -4.81 0.65 -3.35
CA ILE A 445 -5.64 -0.22 -2.51
C ILE A 445 -7.13 -0.11 -2.90
N TYR A 446 -7.60 1.04 -3.37
CA TYR A 446 -8.96 1.13 -3.90
C TYR A 446 -9.13 0.37 -5.21
N THR A 447 -8.10 0.40 -6.07
CA THR A 447 -8.04 -0.47 -7.26
C THR A 447 -8.10 -1.95 -6.87
N ALA A 448 -7.39 -2.34 -5.81
CA ALA A 448 -7.40 -3.68 -5.25
C ALA A 448 -8.80 -4.14 -4.84
N VAL A 449 -9.52 -3.30 -4.07
CA VAL A 449 -10.90 -3.56 -3.63
C VAL A 449 -11.81 -3.81 -4.84
N TYR A 450 -11.75 -2.94 -5.85
CA TYR A 450 -12.55 -3.09 -7.06
C TYR A 450 -12.22 -4.37 -7.83
N ARG A 451 -10.94 -4.71 -7.99
CA ARG A 451 -10.55 -5.92 -8.74
C ARG A 451 -11.02 -7.19 -8.05
N ILE A 452 -10.94 -7.27 -6.72
CA ILE A 452 -11.46 -8.42 -5.97
C ILE A 452 -12.99 -8.45 -6.04
N TRP A 453 -13.64 -7.29 -6.00
CA TRP A 453 -15.10 -7.18 -6.17
C TRP A 453 -15.57 -7.78 -7.50
N GLN A 454 -14.85 -7.54 -8.59
CA GLN A 454 -15.21 -8.02 -9.93
C GLN A 454 -15.08 -9.54 -10.14
N VAL A 455 -14.37 -10.24 -9.24
CA VAL A 455 -14.15 -11.70 -9.34
C VAL A 455 -14.63 -12.47 -8.11
N GLY A 456 -15.30 -11.79 -7.18
CA GLY A 456 -15.63 -12.32 -5.86
C GLY A 456 -16.79 -13.31 -5.85
N TYR A 457 -17.73 -13.19 -6.80
CA TYR A 457 -18.87 -14.08 -6.91
C TYR A 457 -18.50 -15.34 -7.71
N ILE A 458 -18.70 -16.52 -7.11
CA ILE A 458 -18.38 -17.83 -7.70
C ILE A 458 -19.64 -18.69 -7.70
N ASP A 459 -19.97 -19.26 -8.85
CA ASP A 459 -21.15 -20.10 -9.04
C ASP A 459 -20.86 -21.29 -9.97
N GLU A 460 -21.77 -22.28 -9.99
CA GLU A 460 -21.65 -23.51 -10.77
C GLU A 460 -21.64 -23.19 -12.28
N GLY A 461 -20.70 -23.80 -13.02
CA GLY A 461 -20.59 -23.63 -14.49
C GLY A 461 -19.72 -22.46 -14.96
N PHE A 462 -19.26 -21.58 -14.07
CA PHE A 462 -18.41 -20.45 -14.45
C PHE A 462 -16.91 -20.79 -14.35
N SER A 463 -16.19 -20.54 -15.45
CA SER A 463 -14.72 -20.65 -15.50
C SER A 463 -14.00 -19.41 -14.96
N PHE A 464 -14.75 -18.32 -14.70
CA PHE A 464 -14.26 -17.03 -14.24
C PHE A 464 -15.17 -16.50 -13.13
N GLY A 465 -14.60 -15.80 -12.13
CA GLY A 465 -15.39 -15.12 -11.11
C GLY A 465 -16.17 -13.93 -11.69
N HIS A 466 -17.33 -13.66 -11.12
CA HIS A 466 -18.23 -12.57 -11.49
C HIS A 466 -18.22 -11.44 -10.45
N SER A 467 -18.86 -10.33 -10.82
CA SER A 467 -18.95 -9.17 -9.96
C SER A 467 -19.87 -9.48 -8.78
N LEU A 468 -19.44 -9.15 -7.57
CA LEU A 468 -20.31 -9.16 -6.39
C LEU A 468 -21.50 -8.18 -6.53
N GLY A 469 -21.45 -7.27 -7.51
CA GLY A 469 -22.56 -6.37 -7.82
C GLY A 469 -23.71 -7.02 -8.60
N ASP A 470 -23.51 -8.22 -9.15
CA ASP A 470 -24.50 -8.89 -9.99
C ASP A 470 -25.69 -9.44 -9.18
N ASP A 471 -25.48 -9.79 -7.90
CA ASP A 471 -26.54 -10.12 -6.94
C ASP A 471 -26.48 -9.14 -5.75
N PRO A 472 -27.54 -8.35 -5.48
CA PRO A 472 -27.62 -7.43 -4.34
C PRO A 472 -27.31 -8.09 -2.97
N TRP A 473 -27.53 -9.40 -2.83
CA TRP A 473 -27.20 -10.13 -1.61
C TRP A 473 -25.72 -10.01 -1.23
N TRP A 474 -24.82 -10.13 -2.21
CA TRP A 474 -23.39 -10.03 -1.94
C TRP A 474 -22.97 -8.61 -1.55
N VAL A 475 -23.64 -7.60 -2.11
CA VAL A 475 -23.49 -6.19 -1.69
C VAL A 475 -23.85 -6.03 -0.21
N VAL A 476 -24.93 -6.66 0.26
CA VAL A 476 -25.34 -6.64 1.67
C VAL A 476 -24.29 -7.30 2.56
N VAL A 477 -23.73 -8.45 2.16
CA VAL A 477 -22.67 -9.14 2.91
C VAL A 477 -21.41 -8.27 3.02
N THR A 478 -20.99 -7.63 1.92
CA THR A 478 -19.86 -6.71 1.90
C THR A 478 -20.11 -5.48 2.79
N ALA A 479 -21.28 -4.86 2.68
CA ALA A 479 -21.66 -3.71 3.49
C ALA A 479 -21.72 -4.07 4.98
N THR A 480 -22.27 -5.23 5.34
CA THR A 480 -22.33 -5.75 6.71
C THR A 480 -20.93 -5.90 7.31
N SER A 481 -19.98 -6.40 6.52
CA SER A 481 -18.60 -6.57 6.97
C SER A 481 -17.88 -5.24 7.18
N PHE A 482 -18.07 -4.28 6.26
CA PHE A 482 -17.51 -2.94 6.37
C PHE A 482 -18.09 -2.19 7.59
N VAL A 483 -19.42 -2.13 7.69
CA VAL A 483 -20.14 -1.42 8.76
C VAL A 483 -19.86 -2.07 10.11
N GLY A 484 -19.95 -3.41 10.16
CA GLY A 484 -19.64 -4.21 11.33
C GLY A 484 -18.23 -3.95 11.85
N GLY A 485 -17.23 -3.91 10.96
CA GLY A 485 -15.85 -3.61 11.34
C GLY A 485 -15.65 -2.17 11.82
N ARG A 486 -16.29 -1.20 11.16
CA ARG A 486 -16.06 0.24 11.43
C ARG A 486 -16.73 0.74 12.71
N TRP A 487 -17.92 0.24 13.02
CA TRP A 487 -18.77 0.77 14.11
C TRP A 487 -19.13 -0.26 15.17
N PHE A 488 -19.18 -1.55 14.83
CA PHE A 488 -19.56 -2.62 15.77
C PHE A 488 -18.36 -3.44 16.27
N GLY A 489 -17.14 -3.08 15.86
CA GLY A 489 -15.92 -3.74 16.33
C GLY A 489 -15.76 -5.18 15.84
N PHE A 490 -16.39 -5.55 14.71
CA PHE A 490 -16.20 -6.89 14.14
C PHE A 490 -14.73 -7.11 13.80
N SER A 491 -14.18 -8.22 14.30
CA SER A 491 -12.86 -8.67 13.87
C SER A 491 -12.94 -9.20 12.43
N ALA A 492 -11.85 -9.10 11.67
CA ALA A 492 -11.78 -9.65 10.31
C ALA A 492 -12.18 -11.14 10.22
N PRO A 493 -11.69 -12.06 11.10
CA PRO A 493 -12.14 -13.45 11.08
C PRO A 493 -13.65 -13.60 11.31
N PHE A 494 -14.21 -12.84 12.26
CA PHE A 494 -15.64 -12.90 12.55
C PHE A 494 -16.48 -12.43 11.36
N ALA A 495 -16.11 -11.31 10.72
CA ALA A 495 -16.79 -10.80 9.54
C ALA A 495 -16.76 -11.82 8.38
N ILE A 496 -15.62 -12.47 8.17
CA ILE A 496 -15.44 -13.51 7.14
C ILE A 496 -16.35 -14.72 7.42
N VAL A 497 -16.36 -15.24 8.65
CA VAL A 497 -17.24 -16.36 9.05
C VAL A 497 -18.72 -15.98 8.95
N LEU A 498 -19.08 -14.76 9.33
CA LEU A 498 -20.43 -14.24 9.17
C LEU A 498 -20.83 -14.19 7.69
N GLY A 499 -19.93 -13.75 6.81
CA GLY A 499 -20.15 -13.77 5.36
C GLY A 499 -20.38 -15.19 4.82
N ALA A 500 -19.60 -16.16 5.26
CA ALA A 500 -19.79 -17.58 4.92
C ALA A 500 -21.18 -18.09 5.32
N ALA A 501 -21.61 -17.77 6.56
CA ALA A 501 -22.93 -18.12 7.06
C ALA A 501 -24.06 -17.45 6.26
N MET A 502 -23.91 -16.16 5.93
CA MET A 502 -24.86 -15.44 5.07
C MET A 502 -24.92 -16.05 3.65
N GLY A 503 -23.79 -16.53 3.11
CA GLY A 503 -23.77 -17.29 1.86
C GLY A 503 -24.60 -18.57 1.93
N LEU A 504 -24.45 -19.36 3.00
CA LEU A 504 -25.26 -20.56 3.22
C LEU A 504 -26.76 -20.24 3.40
N VAL A 505 -27.09 -19.14 4.09
CA VAL A 505 -28.48 -18.68 4.23
C VAL A 505 -29.07 -18.34 2.86
N ARG A 506 -28.32 -17.63 2.00
CA ARG A 506 -28.76 -17.34 0.63
C ARG A 506 -29.01 -18.61 -0.16
N TYR A 507 -28.12 -19.60 -0.07
CA TYR A 507 -28.33 -20.90 -0.68
C TYR A 507 -29.62 -21.56 -0.20
N GLY A 508 -29.86 -21.59 1.10
CA GLY A 508 -31.08 -22.16 1.69
C GLY A 508 -32.36 -21.46 1.23
N VAL A 509 -32.32 -20.14 1.05
CA VAL A 509 -33.48 -19.34 0.58
C VAL A 509 -33.73 -19.51 -0.92
N VAL A 510 -32.67 -19.63 -1.74
CA VAL A 510 -32.81 -19.77 -3.21
C VAL A 510 -33.16 -21.21 -3.60
N SER A 511 -32.70 -22.18 -2.82
CA SER A 511 -32.87 -23.62 -3.11
C SER A 511 -34.13 -24.21 -2.48
N ALA A 512 -34.82 -23.45 -1.62
CA ALA A 512 -36.14 -23.77 -1.09
C ALA A 512 -37.22 -23.26 -2.06
#